data_AF-A0ABD2NEU5-F1
#
_entry.id   AF-A0ABD2NEU5-F1
#
_cell.length_a   1.000
_cell.length_b   1.000
_cell.length_c   1.000
_cell.angle_alpha   90.00
_cell.angle_beta   90.00
_cell.angle_gamma   90.00
#
_symmetry.space_group_name_H-M   'P 1'
#
loop_
_entity.id
_entity.type
_entity.pdbx_description
1 polymer ?
#
loop_
_entity_poly.entity_id
_entity_poly.type
_entity_poly.pdbx_seq_one_letter_code
_entity_poly.pdbx_strand_id
1 'polypeptide(L)'
;MSAVQAADERAVYAKLEALKEIRAKTIQLEKIKSRLVLEVEAQDQEEKCISEYKQEMDLLLQEKMSHVEELRQIHADMNAMEGVLKQAEENRSRSMNSALRLHEEYVPLKSEIDRLRRECLGLERLPDLHEEEGSPISAEKFVQLYNNSSKSQNQSFTKTADWNRPLAPTDHSMNSLGPPLPPTFLPPPNPLRLVSGKSDQGRPATLTQPPHPGPPPPTFRQQPPPMKSCLSCHQQIHRNAPICPLCKAKSRSRNPKKPKKK
;
A
#
# COMPACT_ATOMS: atom_id res chain seq x y z
N MET A 1 -66.76 48.45 65.59
CA MET A 1 -66.72 48.37 64.11
C MET A 1 -65.31 48.61 63.57
N SER A 2 -64.58 49.64 64.03
CA SER A 2 -63.25 50.03 63.49
C SER A 2 -62.17 48.92 63.45
N ALA A 3 -62.15 47.98 64.40
CA ALA A 3 -61.15 46.90 64.42
C ALA A 3 -61.30 45.92 63.25
N VAL A 4 -62.51 45.73 62.71
CA VAL A 4 -62.77 44.85 61.56
C VAL A 4 -62.32 45.53 60.26
N GLN A 5 -62.59 46.84 60.13
CA GLN A 5 -62.13 47.64 58.99
C GLN A 5 -60.59 47.69 58.92
N ALA A 6 -59.93 47.92 60.06
CA ALA A 6 -58.46 47.90 60.13
C ALA A 6 -57.82 46.52 59.84
N ALA A 7 -58.57 45.42 60.01
CA ALA A 7 -58.11 44.09 59.64
C ALA A 7 -58.25 43.84 58.12
N ASP A 8 -59.34 44.30 57.52
CA ASP A 8 -59.57 44.22 56.07
C ASP A 8 -58.56 45.09 55.29
N GLU A 9 -58.28 46.31 55.75
CA GLU A 9 -57.23 47.18 55.20
C GLU A 9 -55.86 46.49 55.17
N ARG A 10 -55.46 45.84 56.28
CA ARG A 10 -54.20 45.06 56.32
C ARG A 10 -54.20 43.89 55.33
N ALA A 11 -55.33 43.22 55.15
CA ALA A 11 -55.46 42.15 54.16
C ALA A 11 -55.38 42.68 52.72
N VAL A 12 -55.90 43.87 52.44
CA VAL A 12 -55.75 44.56 51.15
C VAL A 12 -54.28 44.94 50.91
N TYR A 13 -53.58 45.53 51.88
CA TYR A 13 -52.15 45.84 51.76
C TYR A 13 -51.29 44.59 51.52
N ALA A 14 -51.56 43.49 52.23
CA ALA A 14 -50.85 42.23 52.02
C ALA A 14 -51.06 41.66 50.61
N LYS A 15 -52.29 41.74 50.06
CA LYS A 15 -52.59 41.36 48.66
C LYS A 15 -51.84 42.23 47.66
N LEU A 16 -51.74 43.54 47.90
CA LEU A 16 -51.02 44.48 47.02
C LEU A 16 -49.51 44.22 46.99
N GLU A 17 -48.89 43.94 48.14
CA GLU A 17 -47.46 43.61 48.19
C GLU A 17 -47.18 42.26 47.52
N ALA A 18 -48.06 41.26 47.70
CA ALA A 18 -47.98 39.99 46.97
C ALA A 18 -48.10 40.17 45.45
N LEU A 19 -49.01 41.03 44.97
CA LEU A 19 -49.13 41.34 43.53
C LEU A 19 -47.87 42.02 42.97
N LYS A 20 -47.24 42.91 43.74
CA LYS A 20 -45.97 43.56 43.39
C LYS A 20 -44.82 42.55 43.32
N GLU A 21 -44.74 41.62 44.28
CA GLU A 21 -43.74 40.54 44.27
C GLU A 21 -43.96 39.57 43.09
N ILE A 22 -45.21 39.18 42.82
CA ILE A 22 -45.58 38.37 41.65
C ILE A 22 -45.11 39.05 40.37
N ARG A 23 -45.44 40.34 40.16
CA ARG A 23 -45.02 41.10 38.97
C ARG A 23 -43.50 41.11 38.81
N ALA A 24 -42.75 41.32 39.89
CA ALA A 24 -41.29 41.30 39.85
C ALA A 24 -40.75 39.91 39.46
N LYS A 25 -41.29 38.83 40.03
CA LYS A 25 -40.93 37.45 39.70
C LYS A 25 -41.30 37.08 38.26
N THR A 26 -42.46 37.49 37.75
CA THR A 26 -42.85 37.27 36.35
C THR A 26 -41.86 37.92 35.37
N ILE A 27 -41.41 39.14 35.64
CA ILE A 27 -40.40 39.81 34.80
C ILE A 27 -39.06 39.07 34.84
N GLN A 28 -38.64 38.55 35.99
CA GLN A 28 -37.43 37.72 36.09
C GLN A 28 -37.58 36.38 35.36
N LEU A 29 -38.74 35.74 35.47
CA LEU A 29 -39.06 34.47 34.80
C LEU A 29 -38.97 34.61 33.27
N GLU A 30 -39.60 35.64 32.68
CA GLU A 30 -39.52 35.86 31.22
C GLU A 30 -38.08 36.17 30.76
N LYS A 31 -37.27 36.86 31.57
CA LYS A 31 -35.82 37.06 31.29
C LYS A 31 -34.99 35.78 31.39
N ILE A 32 -35.37 34.82 32.22
CA ILE A 32 -34.71 33.51 32.29
C ILE A 32 -35.14 32.65 31.11
N LYS A 33 -36.44 32.58 30.84
CA LYS A 33 -37.06 31.86 29.71
C LYS A 33 -36.49 32.30 28.36
N SER A 34 -36.37 33.62 28.12
CA SER A 34 -35.80 34.13 26.87
C SER A 34 -34.34 33.71 26.68
N ARG A 35 -33.53 33.69 27.75
CA ARG A 35 -32.14 33.21 27.71
C ARG A 35 -32.06 31.70 27.51
N LEU A 36 -32.95 30.93 28.14
CA LEU A 36 -33.01 29.48 28.00
C LEU A 36 -33.34 29.07 26.56
N VAL A 37 -34.25 29.77 25.89
CA VAL A 37 -34.56 29.53 24.47
C VAL A 37 -33.33 29.76 23.59
N LEU A 38 -32.64 30.90 23.75
CA LEU A 38 -31.43 31.22 22.99
C LEU A 38 -30.30 30.21 23.22
N GLU A 39 -30.13 29.71 24.45
CA GLU A 39 -29.11 28.71 24.76
C GLU A 39 -29.41 27.35 24.10
N VAL A 40 -30.70 26.94 24.08
CA VAL A 40 -31.14 25.72 23.38
C VAL A 40 -30.95 25.86 21.86
N GLU A 41 -31.33 27.00 21.28
CA GLU A 41 -31.12 27.27 19.84
C GLU A 41 -29.62 27.27 19.46
N ALA A 42 -28.75 27.77 20.35
CA ALA A 42 -27.31 27.71 20.18
C ALA A 42 -26.76 26.28 20.29
N GLN A 43 -27.26 25.47 21.24
CA GLN A 43 -26.89 24.06 21.37
C GLN A 43 -27.31 23.26 20.12
N ASP A 44 -28.55 23.42 19.65
CA ASP A 44 -29.07 22.78 18.44
C ASP A 44 -28.23 23.12 17.20
N GLN A 45 -27.65 24.32 17.14
CA GLN A 45 -26.76 24.73 16.06
C GLN A 45 -25.37 24.11 16.18
N GLU A 46 -24.80 24.05 17.39
CA GLU A 46 -23.52 23.38 17.63
C GLU A 46 -23.60 21.87 17.35
N GLU A 47 -24.72 21.21 17.67
CA GLU A 47 -24.95 19.80 17.34
C GLU A 47 -24.90 19.53 15.82
N LYS A 48 -25.40 20.47 14.99
CA LYS A 48 -25.27 20.41 13.52
C LYS A 48 -23.81 20.57 13.08
N CYS A 49 -23.11 21.59 13.59
CA CYS A 49 -21.69 21.81 13.30
C CYS A 49 -20.85 20.57 13.65
N ILE A 50 -21.10 19.95 14.81
CA ILE A 50 -20.44 18.70 15.22
C ILE A 50 -20.76 17.53 14.27
N SER A 51 -21.95 17.48 13.69
CA SER A 51 -22.31 16.48 12.68
C SER A 51 -21.56 16.70 11.37
N GLU A 52 -21.50 17.96 10.91
CA GLU A 52 -20.77 18.35 9.69
C GLU A 52 -19.27 18.05 9.81
N TYR A 53 -18.64 18.39 10.95
CA TYR A 53 -17.22 18.09 11.18
C TYR A 53 -16.90 16.59 11.23
N LYS A 54 -17.83 15.74 11.68
CA LYS A 54 -17.68 14.27 11.63
C LYS A 54 -17.77 13.76 10.19
N GLN A 55 -18.73 14.25 9.42
CA GLN A 55 -18.87 13.90 8.01
C GLN A 55 -17.61 14.29 7.21
N GLU A 56 -17.09 15.49 7.42
CA GLU A 56 -15.85 15.96 6.79
C GLU A 56 -14.65 15.08 7.15
N MET A 57 -14.53 14.67 8.42
CA MET A 57 -13.49 13.73 8.87
C MET A 57 -13.58 12.38 8.14
N ASP A 58 -14.78 11.85 7.94
CA ASP A 58 -14.99 10.59 7.22
C ASP A 58 -14.65 10.72 5.72
N LEU A 59 -14.97 11.85 5.09
CA LEU A 59 -14.58 12.17 3.71
C LEU A 59 -13.06 12.24 3.55
N LEU A 60 -12.37 12.97 4.43
CA LEU A 60 -10.90 13.07 4.43
C LEU A 60 -10.22 11.71 4.66
N LEU A 61 -10.83 10.82 5.47
CA LEU A 61 -10.37 9.45 5.64
C LEU A 61 -10.57 8.61 4.37
N GLN A 62 -11.67 8.80 3.64
CA GLN A 62 -11.93 8.16 2.35
C GLN A 62 -10.94 8.62 1.28
N GLU A 63 -10.69 9.93 1.14
CA GLU A 63 -9.71 10.49 0.21
C GLU A 63 -8.29 9.95 0.48
N LYS A 64 -7.88 9.94 1.75
CA LYS A 64 -6.62 9.31 2.18
C LYS A 64 -6.53 7.84 1.72
N MET A 65 -7.62 7.09 1.80
CA MET A 65 -7.64 5.69 1.35
C MET A 65 -7.59 5.57 -0.18
N SER A 66 -8.18 6.50 -0.94
CA SER A 66 -8.02 6.59 -2.41
C SER A 66 -6.56 6.77 -2.80
N HIS A 67 -5.87 7.76 -2.21
CA HIS A 67 -4.45 8.02 -2.51
C HIS A 67 -3.53 6.85 -2.12
N VAL A 68 -3.87 6.06 -1.10
CA VAL A 68 -3.12 4.84 -0.77
C VAL A 68 -3.26 3.78 -1.87
N GLU A 69 -4.42 3.69 -2.52
CA GLU A 69 -4.66 2.75 -3.62
C GLU A 69 -4.02 3.23 -4.93
N GLU A 70 -4.04 4.54 -5.22
CA GLU A 70 -3.29 5.17 -6.32
C GLU A 70 -1.78 4.87 -6.19
N LEU A 71 -1.21 5.05 -5.01
CA LEU A 71 0.18 4.68 -4.72
C LEU A 71 0.43 3.17 -4.87
N ARG A 72 -0.55 2.32 -4.56
CA ARG A 72 -0.44 0.86 -4.78
C ARG A 72 -0.42 0.53 -6.26
N GLN A 73 -1.21 1.21 -7.08
CA GLN A 73 -1.24 1.04 -8.53
C GLN A 73 0.06 1.50 -9.18
N ILE A 74 0.58 2.68 -8.83
CA ILE A 74 1.87 3.19 -9.32
C ILE A 74 3.01 2.20 -9.03
N HIS A 75 3.04 1.57 -7.85
CA HIS A 75 4.01 0.52 -7.57
C HIS A 75 3.79 -0.73 -8.44
N ALA A 76 2.55 -1.14 -8.72
CA ALA A 76 2.28 -2.27 -9.61
C ALA A 76 2.76 -1.99 -11.05
N ASP A 77 2.50 -0.80 -11.56
CA ASP A 77 2.90 -0.36 -12.90
C ASP A 77 4.42 -0.25 -13.02
N MET A 78 5.11 0.24 -11.98
CA MET A 78 6.57 0.26 -11.89
C MET A 78 7.16 -1.15 -12.00
N ASN A 79 6.66 -2.11 -11.21
CA ASN A 79 7.10 -3.51 -11.28
C ASN A 79 6.83 -4.14 -12.66
N ALA A 80 5.71 -3.80 -13.31
CA ALA A 80 5.41 -4.27 -14.66
C ALA A 80 6.40 -3.72 -15.69
N MET A 81 6.73 -2.42 -15.61
CA MET A 81 7.73 -1.77 -16.48
C MET A 81 9.15 -2.31 -16.28
N GLU A 82 9.54 -2.62 -15.03
CA GLU A 82 10.80 -3.31 -14.74
C GLU A 82 10.85 -4.71 -15.38
N GLY A 83 9.73 -5.45 -15.34
CA GLY A 83 9.58 -6.73 -16.03
C GLY A 83 9.75 -6.62 -17.55
N VAL A 84 9.14 -5.61 -18.18
CA VAL A 84 9.28 -5.33 -19.62
C VAL A 84 10.72 -4.99 -19.98
N LEU A 85 11.39 -4.13 -19.18
CA LEU A 85 12.79 -3.76 -19.40
C LEU A 85 13.71 -4.99 -19.34
N LYS A 86 13.57 -5.82 -18.30
CA LYS A 86 14.34 -7.06 -18.16
C LYS A 86 14.11 -8.01 -19.34
N GLN A 87 12.87 -8.20 -19.78
CA GLN A 87 12.56 -9.06 -20.92
C GLN A 87 13.18 -8.52 -22.23
N ALA A 88 13.19 -7.19 -22.42
CA ALA A 88 13.84 -6.56 -23.57
C ALA A 88 15.37 -6.74 -23.54
N GLU A 89 16.00 -6.62 -22.37
CA GLU A 89 17.43 -6.87 -22.18
C GLU A 89 17.81 -8.33 -22.43
N GLU A 90 17.00 -9.28 -21.95
CA GLU A 90 17.16 -10.71 -22.25
C GLU A 90 17.02 -10.98 -23.76
N ASN A 91 16.01 -10.43 -24.43
CA ASN A 91 15.79 -10.61 -25.87
C ASN A 91 16.94 -10.02 -26.68
N ARG A 92 17.41 -8.82 -26.34
CA ARG A 92 18.59 -8.19 -26.95
C ARG A 92 19.83 -9.06 -26.77
N SER A 93 20.03 -9.61 -25.58
CA SER A 93 21.17 -10.49 -25.28
C SER A 93 21.10 -11.81 -26.06
N ARG A 94 19.92 -12.44 -26.18
CA ARG A 94 19.72 -13.64 -27.01
C ARG A 94 20.02 -13.35 -28.49
N SER A 95 19.50 -12.25 -29.02
CA SER A 95 19.78 -11.82 -30.41
C SER A 95 21.26 -11.56 -30.64
N MET A 96 21.95 -10.92 -29.69
CA MET A 96 23.39 -10.65 -29.78
C MET A 96 24.20 -11.96 -29.79
N ASN A 97 23.91 -12.90 -28.90
CA ASN A 97 24.59 -14.21 -28.87
C ASN A 97 24.33 -15.02 -30.16
N SER A 98 23.13 -14.93 -30.73
CA SER A 98 22.83 -15.56 -32.03
C SER A 98 23.65 -14.95 -33.17
N ALA A 99 23.83 -13.62 -33.19
CA ALA A 99 24.64 -12.93 -34.19
C ALA A 99 26.13 -13.28 -34.05
N LEU A 100 26.65 -13.40 -32.83
CA LEU A 100 28.03 -13.81 -32.57
C LEU A 100 28.30 -15.24 -33.09
N ARG A 101 27.42 -16.20 -32.81
CA ARG A 101 27.56 -17.57 -33.33
C ARG A 101 27.54 -17.65 -34.86
N LEU A 102 26.65 -16.91 -35.51
CA LEU A 102 26.62 -16.81 -36.97
C LEU A 102 27.90 -16.16 -37.53
N HIS A 103 28.50 -15.21 -36.81
CA HIS A 103 29.77 -14.61 -37.18
C HIS A 103 30.94 -15.59 -37.03
N GLU A 104 30.97 -16.39 -35.96
CA GLU A 104 31.95 -17.48 -35.76
C GLU A 104 31.90 -18.51 -36.90
N GLU A 105 30.70 -18.82 -37.42
CA GLU A 105 30.50 -19.70 -38.59
C GLU A 105 30.86 -19.02 -39.92
N TYR A 106 30.58 -17.71 -40.06
CA TYR A 106 30.84 -16.92 -41.28
C TYR A 106 32.34 -16.75 -41.58
N VAL A 107 33.16 -16.38 -40.59
CA VAL A 107 34.58 -16.06 -40.77
C VAL A 107 35.39 -17.17 -41.48
N PRO A 108 35.37 -18.45 -41.05
CA PRO A 108 36.11 -19.51 -41.73
C PRO A 108 35.56 -19.78 -43.13
N LEU A 109 34.24 -19.75 -43.32
CA LEU A 109 33.61 -19.97 -44.62
C LEU A 109 33.99 -18.88 -45.63
N LYS A 110 33.96 -17.60 -45.23
CA LYS A 110 34.43 -16.49 -46.06
C LYS A 110 35.90 -16.64 -46.41
N SER A 111 36.73 -16.99 -45.43
CA SER A 111 38.18 -17.17 -45.61
C SER A 111 38.49 -18.25 -46.65
N GLU A 112 37.75 -19.37 -46.63
CA GLU A 112 37.87 -20.46 -47.61
C GLU A 112 37.37 -20.05 -49.00
N ILE A 113 36.25 -19.32 -49.10
CA ILE A 113 35.76 -18.77 -50.38
C ILE A 113 36.78 -17.79 -50.98
N ASP A 114 37.33 -16.88 -50.18
CA ASP A 114 38.35 -15.91 -50.61
C ASP A 114 39.66 -16.60 -51.01
N ARG A 115 40.01 -17.72 -50.35
CA ARG A 115 41.13 -18.58 -50.75
C ARG A 115 40.90 -19.20 -52.13
N LEU A 116 39.78 -19.90 -52.33
CA LEU A 116 39.42 -20.54 -53.60
C LEU A 116 39.30 -19.53 -54.76
N ARG A 117 38.72 -18.34 -54.52
CA ARG A 117 38.64 -17.26 -55.52
C ARG A 117 40.02 -16.82 -56.02
N ARG A 118 40.97 -16.60 -55.11
CA ARG A 118 42.33 -16.18 -55.45
C ARG A 118 43.15 -17.30 -56.08
N GLU A 119 43.20 -18.46 -55.44
CA GLU A 119 44.12 -19.56 -55.81
C GLU A 119 43.65 -20.34 -57.04
N CYS A 120 42.34 -20.55 -57.22
CA CYS A 120 41.83 -21.35 -58.33
C CYS A 120 41.39 -20.51 -59.54
N LEU A 121 40.98 -19.25 -59.33
CA LEU A 121 40.37 -18.40 -60.36
C LEU A 121 41.08 -17.07 -60.61
N GLY A 122 42.07 -16.70 -59.79
CA GLY A 122 42.77 -15.41 -59.89
C GLY A 122 41.88 -14.19 -59.58
N LEU A 123 40.73 -14.38 -58.95
CA LEU A 123 39.77 -13.33 -58.64
C LEU A 123 40.06 -12.66 -57.29
N GLU A 124 39.68 -11.39 -57.18
CA GLU A 124 39.78 -10.64 -55.92
C GLU A 124 38.85 -11.19 -54.83
N ARG A 125 39.19 -10.91 -53.56
CA ARG A 125 38.38 -11.27 -52.38
C ARG A 125 36.97 -10.68 -52.49
N LEU A 126 36.01 -11.29 -51.80
CA LEU A 126 34.72 -10.67 -51.56
C LEU A 126 34.87 -9.52 -50.55
N PRO A 127 34.07 -8.45 -50.64
CA PRO A 127 33.96 -7.44 -49.59
C PRO A 127 33.60 -8.07 -48.23
N ASP A 128 34.02 -7.42 -47.15
CA ASP A 128 33.58 -7.78 -45.80
C ASP A 128 32.19 -7.20 -45.51
N LEU A 129 31.48 -7.77 -44.52
CA LEU A 129 30.09 -7.40 -44.19
C LEU A 129 29.87 -5.92 -43.84
N HIS A 130 30.93 -5.18 -43.52
CA HIS A 130 30.89 -3.74 -43.22
C HIS A 130 31.37 -2.86 -44.39
N GLU A 131 31.88 -3.47 -45.45
CA GLU A 131 32.28 -2.82 -46.72
C GLU A 131 31.17 -2.89 -47.78
N GLU A 132 30.17 -3.76 -47.58
CA GLU A 132 29.04 -3.96 -48.51
C GLU A 132 28.03 -2.79 -48.46
N GLU A 133 27.75 -2.19 -49.63
CA GLU A 133 26.90 -1.01 -49.75
C GLU A 133 25.44 -1.31 -49.35
N GLY A 134 24.94 -0.59 -48.34
CA GLY A 134 23.61 -0.82 -47.77
C GLY A 134 23.58 -1.82 -46.60
N SER A 135 24.72 -2.37 -46.17
CA SER A 135 24.78 -3.28 -45.02
C SER A 135 24.29 -2.63 -43.71
N PRO A 136 23.45 -3.32 -42.90
CA PRO A 136 23.04 -2.86 -41.58
C PRO A 136 24.15 -2.98 -40.51
N ILE A 137 25.27 -3.63 -40.86
CA ILE A 137 26.44 -3.87 -40.01
C ILE A 137 27.47 -2.77 -40.26
N SER A 138 27.35 -1.65 -39.55
CA SER A 138 28.39 -0.61 -39.58
C SER A 138 29.71 -1.12 -39.00
N ALA A 139 30.83 -0.51 -39.41
CA ALA A 139 32.16 -0.84 -38.88
C ALA A 139 32.23 -0.79 -37.34
N GLU A 140 31.55 0.16 -36.69
CA GLU A 140 31.46 0.21 -35.23
C GLU A 140 30.71 -0.98 -34.63
N LYS A 141 29.57 -1.41 -35.21
CA LYS A 141 28.85 -2.60 -34.75
C LYS A 141 29.70 -3.86 -34.94
N PHE A 142 30.43 -3.95 -36.05
CA PHE A 142 31.35 -5.05 -36.35
C PHE A 142 32.46 -5.14 -35.30
N VAL A 143 33.13 -4.03 -34.99
CA VAL A 143 34.13 -3.93 -33.92
C VAL A 143 33.53 -4.23 -32.54
N GLN A 144 32.29 -3.80 -32.27
CA GLN A 144 31.63 -4.02 -30.98
C GLN A 144 31.21 -5.48 -30.78
N LEU A 145 30.77 -6.18 -31.83
CA LEU A 145 30.56 -7.64 -31.82
C LEU A 145 31.87 -8.37 -31.48
N TYR A 146 32.94 -8.06 -32.21
CA TYR A 146 34.25 -8.68 -32.02
C TYR A 146 34.83 -8.44 -30.61
N ASN A 147 34.79 -7.20 -30.14
CA ASN A 147 35.32 -6.84 -28.82
C ASN A 147 34.47 -7.40 -27.65
N ASN A 148 33.14 -7.43 -27.77
CA ASN A 148 32.28 -7.96 -26.69
C ASN A 148 32.43 -9.46 -26.49
N SER A 149 32.86 -10.22 -27.51
CA SER A 149 33.22 -11.63 -27.38
C SER A 149 34.32 -11.88 -26.32
N SER A 150 35.12 -10.86 -26.00
CA SER A 150 36.18 -10.92 -24.97
C SER A 150 35.78 -10.38 -23.59
N LYS A 151 34.61 -9.72 -23.46
CA LYS A 151 34.19 -8.99 -22.24
C LYS A 151 32.72 -9.20 -21.87
N SER A 152 32.32 -10.47 -21.73
CA SER A 152 31.02 -10.81 -21.16
C SER A 152 31.07 -10.97 -19.64
N GLN A 153 30.90 -9.88 -18.89
CA GLN A 153 30.10 -9.78 -17.64
C GLN A 153 30.15 -8.38 -17.02
N ASN A 154 29.12 -8.04 -16.24
CA ASN A 154 29.02 -6.86 -15.37
C ASN A 154 29.09 -5.47 -16.03
N GLN A 155 28.06 -5.13 -16.80
CA GLN A 155 27.45 -3.80 -16.64
C GLN A 155 26.08 -3.94 -15.98
N SER A 156 26.10 -4.13 -14.66
CA SER A 156 24.92 -3.91 -13.82
C SER A 156 24.57 -2.43 -13.90
N PHE A 157 23.39 -2.11 -14.44
CA PHE A 157 22.95 -0.74 -14.63
C PHE A 157 22.59 -0.09 -13.29
N THR A 158 23.58 0.47 -12.60
CA THR A 158 23.39 1.26 -11.37
C THR A 158 22.72 2.59 -11.70
N LYS A 159 21.39 2.58 -11.88
CA LYS A 159 20.63 3.81 -12.07
C LYS A 159 20.45 4.50 -10.72
N THR A 160 21.15 5.61 -10.56
CA THR A 160 20.97 6.53 -9.44
C THR A 160 19.57 7.12 -9.44
N ALA A 161 18.87 7.01 -8.32
CA ALA A 161 17.56 7.60 -8.08
C ALA A 161 17.43 8.06 -6.61
N ASP A 162 18.38 8.89 -6.17
CA ASP A 162 18.36 9.55 -4.86
C ASP A 162 17.24 10.62 -4.79
N TRP A 163 16.00 10.19 -4.57
CA TRP A 163 14.87 11.10 -4.32
C TRP A 163 14.57 11.36 -2.84
N ASN A 164 15.31 10.71 -1.92
CA ASN A 164 15.17 10.92 -0.48
C ASN A 164 16.52 11.20 0.20
N ARG A 165 16.95 12.48 0.20
CA ARG A 165 17.99 12.99 1.10
C ARG A 165 17.39 13.74 2.28
N PRO A 166 17.23 13.11 3.45
CA PRO A 166 17.44 13.76 4.73
C PRO A 166 18.95 13.90 5.00
N LEU A 167 19.36 14.99 5.64
CA LEU A 167 20.76 15.16 6.07
C LEU A 167 21.13 14.09 7.12
N ALA A 168 22.15 13.27 6.82
CA ALA A 168 22.86 12.48 7.81
C ALA A 168 23.88 13.36 8.56
N PRO A 169 24.24 13.02 9.81
CA PRO A 169 25.26 11.98 10.05
C PRO A 169 24.81 10.98 11.14
N THR A 170 25.37 9.78 11.36
CA THR A 170 26.67 9.14 11.03
C THR A 170 26.48 7.63 10.76
N ASP A 171 27.54 6.96 10.28
CA ASP A 171 27.81 5.51 10.26
C ASP A 171 26.93 4.51 11.03
N HIS A 172 26.61 3.38 10.37
CA HIS A 172 27.25 2.09 10.67
C HIS A 172 26.86 1.01 9.62
N SER A 173 27.85 0.37 9.00
CA SER A 173 27.71 -0.85 8.19
C SER A 173 27.19 -2.05 9.00
N MET A 174 26.38 -2.95 8.42
CA MET A 174 26.79 -4.37 8.13
C MET A 174 25.65 -5.35 7.72
N ASN A 175 25.83 -5.98 6.55
CA ASN A 175 25.60 -7.39 6.17
C ASN A 175 24.22 -8.14 6.25
N SER A 176 23.79 -8.62 5.07
CA SER A 176 23.55 -10.05 4.69
C SER A 176 22.12 -10.61 4.46
N LEU A 177 21.84 -10.86 3.16
CA LEU A 177 21.26 -12.06 2.51
C LEU A 177 19.97 -12.76 3.00
N GLY A 178 19.05 -12.95 2.04
CA GLY A 178 17.97 -13.96 2.02
C GLY A 178 17.34 -14.06 0.60
N PRO A 179 16.98 -15.25 0.07
CA PRO A 179 16.62 -15.44 -1.34
C PRO A 179 15.13 -15.18 -1.67
N PRO A 180 14.79 -14.84 -2.93
CA PRO A 180 13.39 -14.69 -3.37
C PRO A 180 12.76 -16.03 -3.80
N LEU A 181 11.46 -16.18 -3.54
CA LEU A 181 10.61 -17.25 -4.08
C LEU A 181 9.82 -16.74 -5.31
N PRO A 182 9.42 -17.61 -6.25
CA PRO A 182 8.80 -17.20 -7.51
C PRO A 182 7.34 -16.74 -7.34
N PRO A 183 6.83 -15.86 -8.23
CA PRO A 183 5.44 -15.39 -8.19
C PRO A 183 4.48 -16.46 -8.72
N THR A 184 3.48 -16.82 -7.93
CA THR A 184 2.34 -17.61 -8.40
C THR A 184 1.35 -16.68 -9.10
N PHE A 185 1.05 -16.93 -10.38
CA PHE A 185 -0.04 -16.25 -11.07
C PHE A 185 -1.38 -16.58 -10.41
N LEU A 186 -2.14 -15.57 -10.00
CA LEU A 186 -3.56 -15.69 -9.67
C LEU A 186 -4.38 -14.84 -10.65
N PRO A 187 -5.47 -15.38 -11.23
CA PRO A 187 -6.34 -14.64 -12.15
C PRO A 187 -7.23 -13.62 -11.39
N PRO A 188 -7.74 -12.58 -12.08
CA PRO A 188 -8.59 -11.57 -11.46
C PRO A 188 -9.97 -12.13 -11.06
N PRO A 189 -10.63 -11.57 -10.02
CA PRO A 189 -11.96 -12.00 -9.59
C PRO A 189 -13.05 -11.46 -10.52
N ASN A 190 -13.95 -12.34 -10.97
CA ASN A 190 -15.16 -11.95 -11.69
C ASN A 190 -16.25 -11.47 -10.71
N PRO A 191 -17.04 -10.44 -11.03
CA PRO A 191 -18.04 -9.90 -10.12
C PRO A 191 -19.39 -10.65 -10.17
N LEU A 192 -20.07 -10.65 -9.02
CA LEU A 192 -21.52 -10.86 -8.84
C LEU A 192 -22.16 -12.16 -9.36
N ARG A 193 -22.60 -13.03 -8.43
CA ARG A 193 -23.96 -13.61 -8.50
C ARG A 193 -24.62 -13.74 -7.13
N LEU A 194 -25.84 -13.21 -7.08
CA LEU A 194 -26.81 -13.28 -5.99
C LEU A 194 -27.79 -14.42 -6.29
N VAL A 195 -28.03 -15.35 -5.34
CA VAL A 195 -29.29 -16.12 -5.25
C VAL A 195 -29.40 -16.87 -3.91
N SER A 196 -30.63 -16.96 -3.39
CA SER A 196 -31.01 -17.61 -2.13
C SER A 196 -31.04 -19.15 -2.20
N GLY A 197 -30.94 -19.82 -1.05
CA GLY A 197 -31.26 -21.24 -0.90
C GLY A 197 -31.23 -21.71 0.57
N LYS A 198 -32.23 -22.49 0.99
CA LYS A 198 -32.44 -22.98 2.38
C LYS A 198 -32.29 -24.51 2.45
N SER A 199 -32.23 -25.03 3.68
CA SER A 199 -32.48 -26.44 4.10
C SER A 199 -31.53 -27.54 3.62
N ASP A 200 -31.51 -28.76 4.19
CA ASP A 200 -31.65 -29.27 5.58
C ASP A 200 -31.49 -30.81 5.52
N GLN A 201 -30.91 -31.44 6.56
CA GLN A 201 -30.88 -32.91 6.84
C GLN A 201 -30.36 -33.92 5.77
N GLY A 202 -29.85 -35.08 6.25
CA GLY A 202 -29.69 -36.30 5.40
C GLY A 202 -28.39 -37.11 5.55
N ARG A 203 -28.29 -37.96 6.58
CA ARG A 203 -27.42 -39.17 6.67
C ARG A 203 -28.34 -40.42 6.51
N PRO A 204 -27.88 -41.70 6.48
CA PRO A 204 -26.53 -42.28 6.44
C PRO A 204 -26.40 -43.27 5.23
N ALA A 205 -25.64 -44.38 5.15
CA ALA A 205 -24.61 -45.08 5.95
C ALA A 205 -23.79 -46.03 5.01
N THR A 206 -22.53 -46.36 5.34
CA THR A 206 -21.97 -47.75 5.34
C THR A 206 -20.51 -47.79 5.82
N LEU A 207 -20.22 -48.71 6.77
CA LEU A 207 -19.06 -49.62 6.91
C LEU A 207 -17.64 -49.14 6.44
N THR A 208 -16.54 -49.31 7.18
CA THR A 208 -16.13 -50.43 8.05
C THR A 208 -15.07 -49.98 9.07
N GLN A 209 -14.98 -50.61 10.25
CA GLN A 209 -13.89 -50.40 11.24
C GLN A 209 -13.10 -51.70 11.48
N PRO A 210 -11.78 -51.59 11.75
CA PRO A 210 -11.06 -52.46 12.68
C PRO A 210 -10.67 -51.71 13.97
N PRO A 211 -10.50 -52.41 15.12
CA PRO A 211 -10.17 -51.78 16.41
C PRO A 211 -8.65 -51.68 16.63
N HIS A 212 -8.20 -50.68 17.39
CA HIS A 212 -7.23 -50.79 18.51
C HIS A 212 -6.98 -49.39 19.16
N PRO A 213 -6.48 -49.33 20.42
CA PRO A 213 -6.69 -48.17 21.28
C PRO A 213 -5.51 -47.18 21.34
N GLY A 214 -5.84 -45.89 21.49
CA GLY A 214 -4.90 -44.84 21.89
C GLY A 214 -5.48 -43.45 21.66
N PRO A 215 -5.44 -42.52 22.64
CA PRO A 215 -5.75 -41.12 22.36
C PRO A 215 -4.62 -40.52 21.50
N PRO A 216 -4.92 -39.80 20.40
CA PRO A 216 -3.88 -39.12 19.66
C PRO A 216 -3.23 -38.03 20.54
N PRO A 217 -1.90 -37.83 20.47
CA PRO A 217 -1.26 -36.76 21.21
C PRO A 217 -1.83 -35.40 20.76
N PRO A 218 -1.90 -34.40 21.65
CA PRO A 218 -2.45 -33.10 21.31
C PRO A 218 -1.61 -32.48 20.20
N THR A 219 -2.20 -32.37 19.00
CA THR A 219 -1.60 -31.62 17.90
C THR A 219 -1.32 -30.22 18.42
N PHE A 220 -0.05 -29.82 18.44
CA PHE A 220 0.39 -28.47 18.78
C PHE A 220 -0.18 -27.51 17.73
N ARG A 221 -1.43 -27.07 17.93
CA ARG A 221 -2.07 -26.02 17.14
C ARG A 221 -1.28 -24.75 17.43
N GLN A 222 -0.35 -24.44 16.55
CA GLN A 222 0.37 -23.17 16.56
C GLN A 222 -0.68 -22.06 16.52
N GLN A 223 -0.92 -21.42 17.66
CA GLN A 223 -1.77 -20.23 17.69
C GLN A 223 -1.13 -19.19 16.76
N PRO A 224 -1.89 -18.58 15.84
CA PRO A 224 -1.34 -17.55 14.97
C PRO A 224 -0.71 -16.44 15.84
N PRO A 225 0.52 -15.98 15.52
CA PRO A 225 1.24 -15.04 16.38
C PRO A 225 0.42 -13.79 16.69
N PRO A 226 0.46 -13.25 17.92
CA PRO A 226 -0.32 -12.07 18.28
C PRO A 226 0.04 -10.90 17.37
N MET A 227 -0.97 -10.29 16.77
CA MET A 227 -0.85 -9.15 15.85
C MET A 227 -1.19 -7.83 16.55
N LYS A 228 -0.80 -6.71 15.94
CA LYS A 228 -1.20 -5.34 16.29
C LYS A 228 -1.56 -4.58 15.03
N SER A 229 -2.47 -3.62 15.10
CA SER A 229 -2.71 -2.69 13.98
C SER A 229 -1.56 -1.68 13.86
N CYS A 230 -1.13 -1.37 12.63
CA CYS A 230 -0.24 -0.25 12.36
C CYS A 230 -0.93 1.08 12.71
N LEU A 231 -0.21 2.03 13.34
CA LEU A 231 -0.79 3.35 13.69
C LEU A 231 -1.04 4.26 12.46
N SER A 232 -0.48 3.94 11.28
CA SER A 232 -0.58 4.80 10.10
C SER A 232 -1.55 4.26 9.04
N CYS A 233 -1.49 2.96 8.75
CA CYS A 233 -2.34 2.28 7.76
C CYS A 233 -3.32 1.26 8.35
N HIS A 234 -3.39 1.10 9.69
CA HIS A 234 -4.30 0.21 10.42
C HIS A 234 -4.23 -1.30 10.15
N GLN A 235 -3.53 -1.72 9.10
CA GLN A 235 -3.30 -3.14 8.77
C GLN A 235 -2.65 -3.91 9.91
N GLN A 236 -3.03 -5.18 10.05
CA GLN A 236 -2.46 -6.08 11.03
C GLN A 236 -1.00 -6.39 10.69
N ILE A 237 -0.12 -6.11 11.65
CA ILE A 237 1.32 -6.39 11.59
C ILE A 237 1.72 -7.21 12.83
N HIS A 238 2.82 -7.96 12.75
CA HIS A 238 3.32 -8.72 13.91
C HIS A 238 3.54 -7.81 15.13
N ARG A 239 3.14 -8.22 16.34
CA ARG A 239 3.15 -7.37 17.54
C ARG A 239 4.53 -6.77 17.86
N ASN A 240 5.61 -7.46 17.53
CA ASN A 240 6.99 -7.01 17.75
C ASN A 240 7.63 -6.33 16.52
N ALA A 241 6.92 -6.14 15.40
CA ALA A 241 7.47 -5.46 14.22
C ALA A 241 7.82 -3.99 14.56
N PRO A 242 9.08 -3.53 14.34
CA PRO A 242 9.49 -2.16 14.64
C PRO A 242 9.00 -1.15 13.60
N ILE A 243 8.73 -1.62 12.38
CA ILE A 243 8.29 -0.86 11.21
C ILE A 243 7.17 -1.66 10.53
N CYS A 244 6.15 -0.98 9.99
CA CYS A 244 5.13 -1.62 9.16
C CYS A 244 5.75 -2.10 7.83
N PRO A 245 5.62 -3.38 7.43
CA PRO A 245 6.17 -3.85 6.16
C PRO A 245 5.51 -3.16 4.94
N LEU A 246 4.25 -2.75 5.07
CA LEU A 246 3.45 -2.16 4.00
C LEU A 246 3.75 -0.66 3.79
N CYS A 247 3.57 0.18 4.82
CA CYS A 247 3.70 1.64 4.70
C CYS A 247 5.01 2.22 5.28
N LYS A 248 5.94 1.37 5.74
CA LYS A 248 7.23 1.72 6.37
C LYS A 248 7.15 2.65 7.60
N ALA A 249 5.96 2.97 8.11
CA ALA A 249 5.79 3.75 9.32
C ALA A 249 6.34 3.02 10.56
N LYS A 250 7.04 3.77 11.44
CA LYS A 250 7.68 3.23 12.65
C LYS A 250 6.65 2.95 13.74
N SER A 251 6.56 1.70 14.19
CA SER A 251 5.58 1.27 15.18
C SER A 251 6.06 1.60 16.59
N ARG A 252 5.40 2.56 17.25
CA ARG A 252 5.62 2.86 18.67
C ARG A 252 4.83 1.89 19.55
N SER A 253 5.47 1.34 20.59
CA SER A 253 4.77 0.54 21.60
C SER A 253 3.81 1.42 22.40
N ARG A 254 2.57 0.95 22.63
CA ARG A 254 1.61 1.63 23.52
C ARG A 254 2.03 1.60 24.99
N ASN A 255 2.96 0.71 25.38
CA ASN A 255 3.51 0.64 26.74
C ASN A 255 5.05 0.74 26.66
N PRO A 256 5.63 1.95 26.69
CA PRO A 256 7.07 2.13 26.80
C PRO A 256 7.54 1.74 28.21
N LYS A 257 8.57 0.89 28.31
CA LYS A 257 9.23 0.63 29.60
C LYS A 257 9.84 1.95 30.11
N LYS A 258 9.53 2.34 31.35
CA LYS A 258 10.08 3.55 31.97
C LYS A 258 11.62 3.54 31.88
N PRO A 259 12.28 4.63 31.46
CA PRO A 259 13.74 4.70 31.48
C PRO A 259 14.23 4.55 32.93
N LYS A 260 15.25 3.71 33.15
CA LYS A 260 15.97 3.71 34.43
C LYS A 260 16.64 5.08 34.58
N LYS A 261 16.35 5.79 35.67
CA LYS A 261 17.15 6.97 36.06
C LYS A 261 18.60 6.51 36.27
N LYS A 262 19.53 7.25 35.70
CA LYS A 262 20.92 7.29 36.16
C LYS A 262 20.99 8.24 37.36
#